data_AF-A0A838Q600-F1
#
_entry.id   AF-A0A838Q600-F1
#
_cell.length_a   1.000
_cell.length_b   1.000
_cell.length_c   1.000
_cell.angle_alpha   90.00
_cell.angle_beta   90.00
_cell.angle_gamma   90.00
#
_symmetry.space_group_name_H-M   'P 1'
#
loop_
_entity.id
_entity.type
_entity.pdbx_description
1 polymer ?
#
loop_
_entity_poly.entity_id
_entity_poly.type
_entity_poly.pdbx_seq_one_letter_code
_entity_poly.pdbx_strand_id
1 'polypeptide(L)'
;AYGLATQTFGAWFREQLVGLAVGLVAFTILLIILYAVFRRAPKTWWIWGTAVVVILLAIGVMLAPLYIEPLFNKYKPLDNPAISEPILAMARANEIPVQQVFEVDASRQSNRVSANVAGFLGTTRIALNDNLLKQCTLPEIRYVMSHEMGHYVLNHITKFLLSFSLVALISFALAKWAFEAAVRRWGDRWQVRGIADPAGVPLLALIFAVISFLMTPVNNTITRVAEVEADAFGINTSRAPTGMAQVALKLGTYRKLDPSALEEFIFFDHPSGRARIRMAMEWKTAHLPAAEE
;
A
#
# COMPACT_ATOMS: atom_id res chain seq x y z
N ALA A 1 -15.37 19.21 -9.50
CA ALA A 1 -14.61 19.34 -10.77
C ALA A 1 -14.50 18.01 -11.50
N TYR A 2 -13.88 16.96 -10.92
CA TYR A 2 -13.63 15.68 -11.63
C TYR A 2 -14.64 14.53 -11.34
N GLY A 3 -15.64 14.73 -10.47
CA GLY A 3 -16.67 13.72 -10.18
C GLY A 3 -16.19 12.46 -9.44
N LEU A 4 -14.97 12.47 -8.90
CA LEU A 4 -14.36 11.28 -8.28
C LEU A 4 -14.81 11.04 -6.83
N ALA A 5 -15.12 12.10 -6.08
CA ALA A 5 -15.56 12.01 -4.69
C ALA A 5 -17.09 11.94 -4.64
N THR A 6 -17.61 10.93 -3.94
CA THR A 6 -19.05 10.69 -3.75
C THR A 6 -19.49 10.91 -2.30
N GLN A 7 -18.53 11.13 -1.40
CA GLN A 7 -18.76 11.32 0.02
C GLN A 7 -19.37 12.69 0.33
N THR A 8 -20.36 12.72 1.23
CA THR A 8 -20.86 13.98 1.79
C THR A 8 -19.91 14.52 2.85
N PHE A 9 -19.95 15.84 3.08
CA PHE A 9 -19.11 16.48 4.09
C PHE A 9 -19.25 15.84 5.49
N GLY A 10 -20.48 15.51 5.93
CA GLY A 10 -20.69 14.90 7.25
C GLY A 10 -20.08 13.51 7.39
N ALA A 11 -20.22 12.66 6.37
CA ALA A 11 -19.58 11.34 6.36
C ALA A 11 -18.06 11.45 6.31
N TRP A 12 -17.53 12.34 5.46
CA TRP A 12 -16.11 12.64 5.37
C TRP A 12 -15.56 13.11 6.73
N PHE A 13 -16.22 14.07 7.36
CA PHE A 13 -15.76 14.66 8.63
C PHE A 13 -15.76 13.63 9.75
N ARG A 14 -16.79 12.76 9.83
CA ARG A 14 -16.80 11.63 10.77
C ARG A 14 -15.59 10.73 10.55
N GLU A 15 -15.30 10.35 9.31
CA GLU A 15 -14.16 9.49 8.99
C GLU A 15 -12.82 10.18 9.31
N GLN A 16 -12.69 11.49 9.09
CA GLN A 16 -11.52 12.26 9.53
C GLN A 16 -11.35 12.21 11.06
N LEU A 17 -12.43 12.35 11.84
CA LEU A 17 -12.37 12.26 13.30
C LEU A 17 -11.99 10.85 13.78
N VAL A 18 -12.53 9.81 13.15
CA VAL A 18 -12.16 8.42 13.46
C VAL A 18 -10.69 8.17 13.14
N GLY A 19 -10.23 8.58 11.95
CA GLY A 19 -8.83 8.47 11.54
C GLY A 19 -7.88 9.25 12.47
N LEU A 20 -8.27 10.46 12.87
CA LEU A 20 -7.54 11.27 13.84
C LEU A 20 -7.44 10.55 15.20
N ALA A 21 -8.54 9.99 15.72
CA ALA A 21 -8.54 9.30 16.99
C ALA A 21 -7.62 8.06 16.96
N VAL A 22 -7.72 7.24 15.92
CA VAL A 22 -6.83 6.07 15.72
C VAL A 22 -5.37 6.52 15.61
N GLY A 23 -5.10 7.56 14.82
CA GLY A 23 -3.78 8.14 14.63
C GLY A 23 -3.17 8.68 15.92
N LEU A 24 -3.95 9.41 16.72
CA LEU A 24 -3.51 9.93 18.02
C LEU A 24 -3.12 8.79 18.97
N VAL A 25 -3.94 7.73 19.05
CA VAL A 25 -3.62 6.57 19.90
C VAL A 25 -2.33 5.89 19.45
N ALA A 26 -2.22 5.57 18.16
CA ALA A 26 -1.05 4.90 17.60
C ALA A 26 0.23 5.74 17.74
N PHE A 27 0.15 7.04 17.41
CA PHE A 27 1.28 7.96 17.50
C PHE A 27 1.71 8.21 18.96
N THR A 28 0.76 8.29 19.88
CA THR A 28 1.07 8.42 21.32
C THR A 28 1.84 7.20 21.82
N ILE A 29 1.38 5.99 21.49
CA ILE A 29 2.08 4.74 21.85
C ILE A 29 3.50 4.73 21.27
N LEU A 30 3.63 5.07 19.98
CA LEU A 30 4.91 5.16 19.30
C LEU A 30 5.87 6.13 20.02
N LEU A 31 5.42 7.36 20.31
CA LEU A 31 6.25 8.36 20.98
C LEU A 31 6.64 7.93 22.38
N ILE A 32 5.73 7.35 23.17
CA ILE A 32 6.05 6.86 24.52
C ILE A 32 7.18 5.84 24.46
N ILE A 33 7.09 4.86 23.56
CA ILE A 33 8.10 3.80 23.41
C ILE A 33 9.41 4.37 22.87
N LEU A 34 9.37 5.23 21.84
CA LEU A 34 10.57 5.86 21.29
C LEU A 34 11.28 6.72 22.33
N TYR A 35 10.57 7.52 23.11
CA TYR A 35 11.18 8.31 24.18
C TYR A 35 11.74 7.45 25.31
N ALA A 36 11.13 6.28 25.59
CA ALA A 36 11.73 5.31 26.50
C ALA A 36 13.08 4.81 25.95
N VAL A 37 13.17 4.52 24.65
CA VAL A 37 14.41 4.14 23.96
C VAL A 37 15.43 5.29 23.98
N PHE A 38 15.03 6.52 23.66
CA PHE A 38 15.92 7.69 23.62
C PHE A 38 16.58 7.96 24.97
N ARG A 39 15.82 7.77 26.07
CA ARG A 39 16.34 7.91 27.43
C ARG A 39 17.25 6.75 27.85
N ARG A 40 16.91 5.51 27.48
CA ARG A 40 17.62 4.29 27.94
C ARG A 40 18.85 3.96 27.11
N ALA A 41 18.83 4.27 25.81
CA ALA A 41 19.87 3.91 24.86
C ALA A 41 20.26 5.10 23.94
N PRO A 42 20.65 6.27 24.49
CA PRO A 42 20.86 7.49 23.69
C PRO A 42 21.99 7.38 22.65
N LYS A 43 22.91 6.41 22.77
CA LYS A 43 23.98 6.20 21.76
C LYS A 43 23.54 5.28 20.61
N THR A 44 22.64 4.34 20.88
CA THR A 44 22.20 3.28 19.98
C THR A 44 20.70 3.37 19.65
N TRP A 45 20.09 4.52 19.93
CA TRP A 45 18.66 4.75 19.73
C TRP A 45 18.20 4.52 18.29
N TRP A 46 19.09 4.73 17.33
CA TRP A 46 18.78 4.54 15.91
C TRP A 46 18.51 3.07 15.59
N ILE A 47 19.21 2.12 16.25
CA ILE A 47 18.98 0.68 16.09
C ILE A 47 17.68 0.28 16.78
N TRP A 48 17.55 0.60 18.06
CA TRP A 48 16.40 0.20 18.88
C TRP A 48 15.12 0.92 18.44
N GLY A 49 15.22 2.16 18.00
CA GLY A 49 14.12 2.94 17.42
C GLY A 49 13.66 2.35 16.09
N THR A 50 14.59 1.90 15.23
CA THR A 50 14.25 1.13 14.02
C THR A 50 13.48 -0.13 14.40
N ALA A 51 13.98 -0.93 15.34
CA ALA A 51 13.31 -2.16 15.77
C ALA A 51 11.89 -1.88 16.28
N VAL A 52 11.70 -0.84 17.10
CA VAL A 52 10.38 -0.41 17.57
C VAL A 52 9.45 -0.06 16.41
N VAL A 53 9.89 0.77 15.46
CA VAL A 53 9.07 1.17 14.32
C VAL A 53 8.71 -0.03 13.44
N VAL A 54 9.67 -0.91 13.16
CA VAL A 54 9.46 -2.12 12.35
C VAL A 54 8.44 -3.06 13.02
N ILE A 55 8.56 -3.29 14.32
CA ILE A 55 7.63 -4.14 15.07
C ILE A 55 6.23 -3.54 15.07
N LEU A 56 6.11 -2.25 15.38
CA LEU A 56 4.81 -1.58 15.39
C LEU A 56 4.17 -1.52 14.00
N LEU A 57 4.98 -1.34 12.95
CA LEU A 57 4.51 -1.41 11.56
C LEU A 57 3.99 -2.81 11.21
N ALA A 58 4.73 -3.87 11.57
CA ALA A 58 4.30 -5.24 11.34
C ALA A 58 2.97 -5.55 12.05
N ILE A 59 2.84 -5.13 13.31
CA ILE A 59 1.58 -5.23 14.07
C ILE A 59 0.46 -4.45 13.34
N GLY A 60 0.75 -3.23 12.90
CA GLY A 60 -0.20 -2.41 12.16
C GLY A 60 -0.71 -3.07 10.88
N VAL A 61 0.20 -3.61 10.06
CA VAL A 61 -0.16 -4.33 8.82
C VAL A 61 -1.04 -5.54 9.10
N MET A 62 -0.81 -6.26 10.20
CA MET A 62 -1.63 -7.41 10.60
C MET A 62 -3.01 -7.00 11.13
N LEU A 63 -3.07 -5.94 11.96
CA LEU A 63 -4.31 -5.54 12.63
C LEU A 63 -5.21 -4.64 11.78
N ALA A 64 -4.64 -3.86 10.86
CA ALA A 64 -5.37 -2.83 10.13
C ALA A 64 -6.56 -3.40 9.32
N PRO A 65 -6.43 -4.48 8.53
CA PRO A 65 -7.54 -5.02 7.76
C PRO A 65 -8.70 -5.56 8.62
N LEU A 66 -8.40 -5.98 9.86
CA LEU A 66 -9.33 -6.63 10.77
C LEU A 66 -10.03 -5.63 11.71
N TYR A 67 -9.33 -4.61 12.17
CA TYR A 67 -9.80 -3.73 13.24
C TYR A 67 -9.89 -2.26 12.84
N ILE A 68 -9.13 -1.83 11.83
CA ILE A 68 -9.08 -0.42 11.41
C ILE A 68 -9.95 -0.20 10.18
N GLU A 69 -9.76 -0.97 9.11
CA GLU A 69 -10.55 -0.85 7.88
C GLU A 69 -12.07 -0.94 8.13
N PRO A 70 -12.59 -1.86 8.98
CA PRO A 70 -14.02 -1.95 9.26
C PRO A 70 -14.62 -0.75 10.00
N LEU A 71 -13.80 0.16 10.53
CA LEU A 71 -14.28 1.43 11.11
C LEU A 71 -14.79 2.40 10.02
N PHE A 72 -14.30 2.23 8.80
CA PHE A 72 -14.58 3.10 7.65
C PHE A 72 -15.60 2.46 6.70
N ASN A 73 -15.39 1.19 6.35
CA ASN A 73 -16.18 0.50 5.34
C ASN A 73 -16.77 -0.80 5.85
N LYS A 74 -17.90 -1.21 5.27
CA LYS A 74 -18.59 -2.46 5.55
C LYS A 74 -18.16 -3.52 4.56
N TYR A 75 -17.88 -4.70 5.09
CA TYR A 75 -17.56 -5.89 4.31
C TYR A 75 -18.74 -6.84 4.44
N LYS A 76 -19.31 -7.25 3.31
CA LYS A 76 -20.38 -8.27 3.25
C LYS A 76 -19.95 -9.38 2.30
N PRO A 77 -20.40 -10.63 2.49
CA PRO A 77 -20.22 -11.68 1.50
C PRO A 77 -20.71 -11.24 0.11
N LEU A 78 -19.99 -11.63 -0.94
CA LEU A 78 -20.43 -11.44 -2.31
C LEU A 78 -21.40 -12.56 -2.68
N ASP A 79 -22.67 -12.22 -2.84
CA ASP A 79 -23.75 -13.19 -3.08
C ASP A 79 -23.81 -13.72 -4.51
N ASN A 80 -23.17 -13.05 -5.49
CA ASN A 80 -23.28 -13.41 -6.91
C ASN A 80 -22.29 -14.53 -7.30
N PRO A 81 -22.75 -15.78 -7.53
CA PRO A 81 -21.87 -16.92 -7.83
C PRO A 81 -21.15 -16.78 -9.17
N ALA A 82 -21.74 -16.06 -10.14
CA ALA A 82 -21.13 -15.85 -11.45
C ALA A 82 -19.82 -15.04 -11.38
N ILE A 83 -19.62 -14.29 -10.29
CA ILE A 83 -18.39 -13.53 -10.03
C ILE A 83 -17.55 -14.22 -8.96
N SER A 84 -18.15 -14.68 -7.85
CA SER A 84 -17.39 -15.25 -6.74
C SER A 84 -16.75 -16.61 -7.08
N GLU A 85 -17.41 -17.49 -7.84
CA GLU A 85 -16.86 -18.81 -8.16
C GLU A 85 -15.59 -18.75 -9.03
N PRO A 86 -15.52 -17.96 -10.12
CA PRO A 86 -14.27 -17.79 -10.87
C PRO A 86 -13.11 -17.29 -10.01
N ILE A 87 -13.38 -16.40 -9.04
CA ILE A 87 -12.38 -15.88 -8.11
C ILE A 87 -11.91 -16.97 -7.15
N LEU A 88 -12.86 -17.71 -6.55
CA LEU A 88 -12.53 -18.83 -5.67
C LEU A 88 -11.80 -19.95 -6.41
N ALA A 89 -12.12 -20.20 -7.68
CA ALA A 89 -11.41 -21.16 -8.52
C ALA A 89 -9.95 -20.75 -8.73
N MET A 90 -9.67 -19.48 -9.04
CA MET A 90 -8.30 -18.97 -9.15
C MET A 90 -7.56 -19.01 -7.81
N ALA A 91 -8.25 -18.71 -6.70
CA ALA A 91 -7.68 -18.82 -5.36
C ALA A 91 -7.29 -20.27 -5.02
N ARG A 92 -8.19 -21.23 -5.28
CA ARG A 92 -7.94 -22.67 -5.08
C ARG A 92 -6.77 -23.16 -5.94
N ALA A 93 -6.72 -22.75 -7.21
CA ALA A 93 -5.64 -23.12 -8.13
C ALA A 93 -4.26 -22.59 -7.72
N ASN A 94 -4.21 -21.55 -6.88
CA ASN A 94 -2.99 -20.95 -6.35
C ASN A 94 -2.83 -21.15 -4.83
N GLU A 95 -3.52 -22.15 -4.27
CA GLU A 95 -3.40 -22.56 -2.86
C GLU A 95 -3.66 -21.44 -1.84
N ILE A 96 -4.49 -20.46 -2.20
CA ILE A 96 -4.87 -19.38 -1.30
C ILE A 96 -5.99 -19.89 -0.37
N PRO A 97 -5.80 -19.92 0.96
CA PRO A 97 -6.74 -20.52 1.90
C PRO A 97 -7.92 -19.57 2.19
N VAL A 98 -8.79 -19.39 1.21
CA VAL A 98 -9.98 -18.53 1.31
C VAL A 98 -11.23 -19.29 0.89
N GLN A 99 -12.30 -19.09 1.64
CA GLN A 99 -13.59 -19.75 1.40
C GLN A 99 -14.68 -18.77 0.93
N GLN A 100 -14.45 -17.47 1.08
CA GLN A 100 -15.45 -16.45 0.81
C GLN A 100 -14.83 -15.20 0.19
N VAL A 101 -15.56 -14.62 -0.76
CA VAL A 101 -15.24 -13.34 -1.37
C VAL A 101 -16.15 -12.27 -0.75
N PHE A 102 -15.61 -11.11 -0.43
CA PHE A 102 -16.33 -10.00 0.18
C PHE A 102 -16.48 -8.82 -0.79
N GLU A 103 -17.61 -8.14 -0.71
CA GLU A 103 -17.84 -6.83 -1.30
C GLU A 103 -17.62 -5.75 -0.22
N VAL A 104 -16.88 -4.69 -0.57
CA VAL A 104 -16.68 -3.49 0.27
C VAL A 104 -17.35 -2.26 -0.35
N ASP A 105 -18.06 -1.48 0.46
CA ASP A 105 -18.90 -0.35 0.05
C ASP A 105 -18.13 0.95 -0.25
N ALA A 106 -17.06 0.88 -1.06
CA ALA A 106 -16.18 2.02 -1.34
C ALA A 106 -16.84 3.14 -2.17
N SER A 107 -17.94 2.85 -2.89
CA SER A 107 -18.69 3.86 -3.66
C SER A 107 -19.28 4.98 -2.80
N ARG A 108 -19.35 4.80 -1.47
CA ARG A 108 -19.72 5.86 -0.51
C ARG A 108 -18.66 6.95 -0.39
N GLN A 109 -17.41 6.65 -0.76
CA GLN A 109 -16.24 7.53 -0.64
C GLN A 109 -15.82 8.09 -2.00
N SER A 110 -15.66 7.21 -2.98
CA SER A 110 -15.22 7.57 -4.33
C SER A 110 -15.79 6.63 -5.38
N ASN A 111 -15.68 6.99 -6.66
CA ASN A 111 -16.00 6.09 -7.78
C ASN A 111 -14.78 5.28 -8.28
N ARG A 112 -13.67 5.25 -7.54
CA ARG A 112 -12.44 4.56 -7.96
C ARG A 112 -12.58 3.05 -7.83
N VAL A 113 -11.97 2.34 -8.78
CA VAL A 113 -11.95 0.88 -8.84
C VAL A 113 -10.73 0.37 -8.05
N SER A 114 -10.95 -0.63 -7.19
CA SER A 114 -9.90 -1.26 -6.38
C SER A 114 -10.40 -2.61 -5.86
N ALA A 115 -9.47 -3.52 -5.61
CA ALA A 115 -9.67 -4.71 -4.82
C ALA A 115 -8.48 -4.85 -3.87
N ASN A 116 -8.58 -5.78 -2.93
CA ASN A 116 -7.46 -6.16 -2.09
C ASN A 116 -7.57 -7.63 -1.67
N VAL A 117 -6.41 -8.28 -1.62
CA VAL A 117 -6.23 -9.55 -0.91
C VAL A 117 -5.37 -9.26 0.30
N ALA A 118 -5.97 -9.41 1.48
CA ALA A 118 -5.32 -9.11 2.75
C ALA A 118 -5.40 -10.32 3.68
N GLY A 119 -4.39 -10.50 4.52
CA GLY A 119 -4.44 -11.49 5.59
C GLY A 119 -3.06 -12.05 5.93
N PHE A 120 -2.95 -12.52 7.17
CA PHE A 120 -1.73 -13.11 7.71
C PHE A 120 -2.15 -14.21 8.68
N LEU A 121 -1.45 -15.35 8.68
CA LEU A 121 -1.73 -16.50 9.58
C LEU A 121 -3.21 -16.98 9.56
N GLY A 122 -3.77 -17.19 8.36
CA GLY A 122 -5.09 -17.81 8.20
C GLY A 122 -6.28 -16.85 8.25
N THR A 123 -6.05 -15.53 8.30
CA THR A 123 -7.11 -14.51 8.20
C THR A 123 -7.29 -13.97 6.78
N THR A 124 -6.98 -14.78 5.76
CA THR A 124 -6.98 -14.34 4.36
C THR A 124 -8.39 -13.97 3.91
N ARG A 125 -8.54 -12.71 3.49
CA ARG A 125 -9.76 -12.09 3.00
C ARG A 125 -9.51 -11.57 1.59
N ILE A 126 -10.35 -12.04 0.67
CA ILE A 126 -10.46 -11.46 -0.67
C ILE A 126 -11.62 -10.48 -0.65
N ALA A 127 -11.33 -9.19 -0.89
CA ALA A 127 -12.34 -8.15 -0.95
C ALA A 127 -12.24 -7.35 -2.24
N LEU A 128 -13.40 -7.00 -2.79
CA LEU A 128 -13.55 -6.25 -4.02
C LEU A 128 -14.47 -5.09 -3.73
N ASN A 129 -14.10 -3.90 -4.20
CA ASN A 129 -14.98 -2.78 -4.00
C ASN A 129 -16.17 -2.83 -4.96
N ASP A 130 -17.29 -2.27 -4.53
CA ASP A 130 -18.53 -2.25 -5.31
C ASP A 130 -18.41 -1.43 -6.61
N ASN A 131 -17.47 -0.49 -6.69
CA ASN A 131 -17.13 0.18 -7.95
C ASN A 131 -16.55 -0.77 -9.00
N LEU A 132 -15.67 -1.69 -8.61
CA LEU A 132 -15.12 -2.73 -9.49
C LEU A 132 -16.26 -3.58 -10.06
N LEU A 133 -17.18 -4.02 -9.19
CA LEU A 133 -18.35 -4.81 -9.60
C LEU A 133 -19.28 -4.05 -10.57
N LYS A 134 -19.44 -2.74 -10.39
CA LYS A 134 -20.31 -1.90 -11.23
C LYS A 134 -19.68 -1.49 -12.56
N GLN A 135 -18.35 -1.36 -12.61
CA GLN A 135 -17.64 -0.74 -13.73
C GLN A 135 -16.83 -1.71 -14.58
N CYS A 136 -16.56 -2.91 -14.08
CA CYS A 136 -15.74 -3.91 -14.75
C CYS A 136 -16.53 -5.16 -15.15
N THR A 137 -16.16 -5.68 -16.32
CA THR A 137 -16.60 -6.97 -16.86
C THR A 137 -15.90 -8.13 -16.13
N LEU A 138 -16.39 -9.35 -16.31
CA LEU A 138 -15.80 -10.52 -15.66
C LEU A 138 -14.31 -10.73 -16.01
N PRO A 139 -13.83 -10.59 -17.26
CA PRO A 139 -12.39 -10.67 -17.56
C PRO A 139 -11.56 -9.61 -16.83
N GLU A 140 -12.07 -8.38 -16.70
CA GLU A 140 -11.41 -7.29 -15.97
C GLU A 140 -11.34 -7.59 -14.46
N ILE A 141 -12.44 -8.04 -13.87
CA ILE A 141 -12.49 -8.47 -12.46
C ILE A 141 -11.51 -9.62 -12.25
N ARG A 142 -11.50 -10.63 -13.11
CA ARG A 142 -10.60 -11.78 -12.99
C ARG A 142 -9.14 -11.34 -12.99
N TYR A 143 -8.74 -10.46 -13.91
CA TYR A 143 -7.38 -9.93 -13.93
C TYR A 143 -7.04 -9.16 -12.65
N VAL A 144 -7.89 -8.21 -12.22
CA VAL A 144 -7.65 -7.43 -11.00
C VAL A 144 -7.47 -8.37 -9.80
N MET A 145 -8.35 -9.37 -9.66
CA MET A 145 -8.24 -10.31 -8.56
C MET A 145 -7.01 -11.20 -8.64
N SER A 146 -6.62 -11.65 -9.84
CA SER A 146 -5.39 -12.41 -10.00
C SER A 146 -4.14 -11.57 -9.69
N HIS A 147 -4.13 -10.28 -10.02
CA HIS A 147 -3.05 -9.36 -9.64
C HIS A 147 -2.96 -9.23 -8.12
N GLU A 148 -4.07 -8.98 -7.42
CA GLU A 148 -4.10 -8.92 -5.95
C GLU A 148 -3.67 -10.25 -5.30
N MET A 149 -4.10 -11.39 -5.86
CA MET A 149 -3.63 -12.72 -5.44
C MET A 149 -2.12 -12.88 -5.63
N GLY A 150 -1.53 -12.26 -6.65
CA GLY A 150 -0.09 -12.25 -6.89
C GLY A 150 0.68 -11.64 -5.73
N HIS A 151 0.19 -10.54 -5.15
CA HIS A 151 0.82 -9.95 -3.95
C HIS A 151 0.85 -10.92 -2.77
N TYR A 152 -0.22 -11.70 -2.59
CA TYR A 152 -0.28 -12.71 -1.55
C TYR A 152 0.67 -13.88 -1.83
N VAL A 153 0.56 -14.51 -3.01
CA VAL A 153 1.33 -15.71 -3.38
C VAL A 153 2.83 -15.44 -3.43
N LEU A 154 3.23 -14.27 -3.93
CA LEU A 154 4.63 -13.87 -4.03
C LEU A 154 5.18 -13.25 -2.72
N ASN A 155 4.42 -13.31 -1.63
CA ASN A 155 4.80 -12.82 -0.30
C ASN A 155 5.24 -11.35 -0.28
N HIS A 156 4.57 -10.49 -1.06
CA HIS A 156 4.94 -9.07 -1.18
C HIS A 156 4.87 -8.32 0.15
N ILE A 157 3.94 -8.67 1.05
CA ILE A 157 3.90 -8.09 2.40
C ILE A 157 5.20 -8.37 3.17
N THR A 158 5.69 -9.60 3.14
CA THR A 158 6.95 -9.98 3.81
C THR A 158 8.15 -9.31 3.15
N LYS A 159 8.20 -9.29 1.80
CA LYS A 159 9.26 -8.57 1.06
C LYS A 159 9.27 -7.08 1.42
N PHE A 160 8.11 -6.43 1.42
CA PHE A 160 7.98 -5.03 1.83
C PHE A 160 8.43 -4.81 3.27
N LEU A 161 8.03 -5.67 4.21
CA LEU A 161 8.47 -5.53 5.60
C LEU A 161 9.99 -5.61 5.71
N LEU A 162 10.65 -6.54 5.03
CA LEU A 162 12.12 -6.67 5.03
C LEU A 162 12.80 -5.47 4.34
N SER A 163 12.35 -5.10 3.13
CA SER A 163 12.92 -3.99 2.37
C SER A 163 12.75 -2.66 3.11
N PHE A 164 11.56 -2.36 3.62
CA PHE A 164 11.32 -1.13 4.37
C PHE A 164 11.95 -1.15 5.76
N SER A 165 12.22 -2.32 6.36
CA SER A 165 13.04 -2.41 7.58
C SER A 165 14.47 -1.95 7.31
N LEU A 166 15.06 -2.33 6.17
CA LEU A 166 16.38 -1.87 5.78
C LEU A 166 16.39 -0.37 5.48
N VAL A 167 15.40 0.13 4.74
CA VAL A 167 15.24 1.58 4.49
C VAL A 167 15.08 2.34 5.80
N ALA A 168 14.28 1.84 6.74
CA ALA A 168 14.11 2.43 8.06
C ALA A 168 15.43 2.45 8.83
N LEU A 169 16.20 1.36 8.84
CA LEU A 169 17.50 1.29 9.50
C LEU A 169 18.47 2.35 8.97
N ILE A 170 18.58 2.47 7.65
CA ILE A 170 19.39 3.49 6.98
C ILE A 170 18.89 4.90 7.35
N SER A 171 17.57 5.11 7.31
CA SER A 171 16.95 6.39 7.63
C SER A 171 17.21 6.81 9.08
N PHE A 172 17.10 5.90 10.03
CA PHE A 172 17.39 6.17 11.45
C PHE A 172 18.90 6.43 11.68
N ALA A 173 19.79 5.73 10.97
CA ALA A 173 21.22 5.99 11.03
C ALA A 173 21.57 7.39 10.51
N LEU A 174 21.01 7.78 9.35
CA LEU A 174 21.14 9.12 8.78
C LEU A 174 20.52 10.17 9.70
N ALA A 175 19.35 9.87 10.29
CA ALA A 175 18.69 10.77 11.22
C ALA A 175 19.53 11.01 12.48
N LYS A 176 20.17 9.98 13.04
CA LYS A 176 21.14 10.14 14.13
C LYS A 176 22.26 11.08 13.74
N TRP A 177 22.91 10.83 12.61
CA TRP A 177 24.02 11.66 12.16
C TRP A 177 23.59 13.13 11.98
N ALA A 178 22.47 13.35 11.28
CA ALA A 178 21.96 14.69 10.98
C ALA A 178 21.49 15.42 12.25
N PHE A 179 20.78 14.73 13.14
CA PHE A 179 20.28 15.30 14.39
C PHE A 179 21.45 15.71 15.30
N GLU A 180 22.44 14.84 15.50
CA GLU A 180 23.61 15.15 16.31
C GLU A 180 24.44 16.29 15.70
N ALA A 181 24.59 16.34 14.37
CA ALA A 181 25.27 17.44 13.70
C ALA A 181 24.53 18.78 13.90
N ALA A 182 23.21 18.77 13.77
CA ALA A 182 22.39 19.95 13.94
C ALA A 182 22.37 20.45 15.39
N VAL A 183 22.23 19.54 16.36
CA VAL A 183 22.28 19.89 17.79
C VAL A 183 23.66 20.39 18.21
N ARG A 184 24.76 19.80 17.70
CA ARG A 184 26.11 20.35 17.96
C ARG A 184 26.28 21.77 17.42
N ARG A 185 25.65 22.09 16.29
CA ARG A 185 25.84 23.38 15.60
C ARG A 185 24.90 24.47 16.11
N TRP A 186 23.67 24.11 16.49
CA TRP A 186 22.58 25.05 16.78
C TRP A 186 21.78 24.72 18.05
N GLY A 187 22.10 23.63 18.76
CA GLY A 187 21.35 23.14 19.91
C GLY A 187 21.17 24.17 21.03
N ASP A 188 22.23 24.91 21.37
CA ASP A 188 22.16 25.96 22.40
C ASP A 188 21.19 27.09 22.03
N ARG A 189 21.15 27.46 20.74
CA ARG A 189 20.23 28.49 20.24
C ARG A 189 18.78 27.99 20.23
N TRP A 190 18.57 26.73 19.89
CA TRP A 190 17.23 26.12 19.84
C TRP A 190 16.76 25.56 21.17
N GLN A 191 17.61 25.58 22.21
CA GLN A 191 17.36 24.97 23.50
C GLN A 191 17.06 23.46 23.40
N VAL A 192 17.67 22.77 22.43
CA VAL A 192 17.55 21.32 22.24
C VAL A 192 18.76 20.64 22.86
N ARG A 193 18.56 19.93 23.97
CA ARG A 193 19.67 19.35 24.76
C ARG A 193 20.13 17.98 24.27
N GLY A 194 19.31 17.29 23.47
CA GLY A 194 19.65 15.97 22.93
C GLY A 194 18.42 15.21 22.42
N ILE A 195 18.61 13.95 22.04
CA ILE A 195 17.56 13.14 21.41
C ILE A 195 16.38 12.84 22.35
N ALA A 196 16.62 12.78 23.66
CA ALA A 196 15.59 12.54 24.67
C ALA A 196 14.81 13.83 25.05
N ASP A 197 15.15 14.97 24.48
CA ASP A 197 14.48 16.25 24.71
C ASP A 197 13.25 16.37 23.79
N PRO A 198 12.02 16.54 24.32
CA PRO A 198 10.83 16.83 23.52
C PRO A 198 10.97 18.04 22.58
N ALA A 199 11.80 19.02 22.93
CA ALA A 199 12.08 20.15 22.05
C ALA A 199 12.75 19.73 20.72
N GLY A 200 13.37 18.55 20.67
CA GLY A 200 13.98 17.98 19.47
C GLY A 200 13.00 17.36 18.47
N VAL A 201 11.73 17.12 18.84
CA VAL A 201 10.75 16.45 17.94
C VAL A 201 10.60 17.16 16.59
N PRO A 202 10.43 18.50 16.52
CA PRO A 202 10.26 19.18 15.23
C PRO A 202 11.48 19.04 14.32
N LEU A 203 12.69 19.08 14.90
CA LEU A 203 13.94 18.86 14.15
C LEU A 203 14.02 17.42 13.63
N LEU A 204 13.71 16.44 14.47
CA LEU A 204 13.72 15.03 14.08
C LEU A 204 12.67 14.75 12.98
N ALA A 205 11.48 15.33 13.10
CA ALA A 205 10.42 15.24 12.09
C ALA A 205 10.86 15.85 10.76
N LEU A 206 11.49 17.04 10.78
CA LEU A 206 12.04 17.66 9.57
C LEU A 206 13.12 16.80 8.92
N ILE A 207 14.03 16.24 9.71
CA ILE A 207 15.10 15.35 9.21
C ILE A 207 14.49 14.12 8.53
N PHE A 208 13.54 13.44 9.18
CA PHE A 208 12.87 12.30 8.57
C PHE A 208 12.07 12.69 7.33
N ALA A 209 11.42 13.86 7.31
CA ALA A 209 10.71 14.34 6.11
C ALA A 209 11.67 14.54 4.93
N VAL A 210 12.85 15.14 5.16
CA VAL A 210 13.88 15.29 4.12
C VAL A 210 14.41 13.93 3.66
N ILE A 211 14.71 13.02 4.58
CA ILE A 211 15.17 11.67 4.24
C ILE A 211 14.10 10.93 3.42
N SER A 212 12.83 10.96 3.85
CA SER A 212 11.71 10.35 3.13
C SER A 212 11.56 10.91 1.73
N PHE A 213 11.67 12.24 1.56
CA PHE A 213 11.64 12.87 0.24
C PHE A 213 12.77 12.34 -0.66
N LEU A 214 14.00 12.27 -0.15
CA LEU A 214 15.15 11.75 -0.90
C LEU A 214 15.05 10.24 -1.18
N MET A 215 14.40 9.47 -0.31
CA MET A 215 14.16 8.03 -0.48
C MET A 215 12.95 7.71 -1.38
N THR A 216 12.20 8.71 -1.85
CA THR A 216 11.01 8.49 -2.70
C THR A 216 11.27 7.57 -3.90
N PRO A 217 12.33 7.76 -4.72
CA PRO A 217 12.58 6.87 -5.86
C PRO A 217 12.92 5.43 -5.44
N VAL A 218 13.56 5.24 -4.30
CA VAL A 218 13.90 3.92 -3.74
C VAL A 218 12.61 3.20 -3.33
N ASN A 219 11.76 3.87 -2.54
CA ASN A 219 10.49 3.32 -2.09
C ASN A 219 9.57 2.99 -3.28
N ASN A 220 9.45 3.91 -4.23
CA ASN A 220 8.64 3.71 -5.43
C ASN A 220 9.18 2.56 -6.30
N THR A 221 10.50 2.38 -6.37
CA THR A 221 11.09 1.25 -7.10
C THR A 221 10.81 -0.09 -6.43
N ILE A 222 10.91 -0.17 -5.09
CA ILE A 222 10.57 -1.38 -4.33
C ILE A 222 9.12 -1.79 -4.61
N THR A 223 8.18 -0.84 -4.52
CA THR A 223 6.76 -1.08 -4.82
C THR A 223 6.56 -1.48 -6.28
N ARG A 224 7.13 -0.73 -7.22
CA ARG A 224 6.95 -0.96 -8.66
C ARG A 224 7.47 -2.33 -9.12
N VAL A 225 8.54 -2.84 -8.52
CA VAL A 225 9.01 -4.21 -8.79
C VAL A 225 7.96 -5.24 -8.38
N ALA A 226 7.40 -5.11 -7.18
CA ALA A 226 6.32 -5.99 -6.72
C ALA A 226 5.06 -5.89 -7.59
N GLU A 227 4.72 -4.69 -8.08
CA GLU A 227 3.61 -4.48 -9.01
C GLU A 227 3.84 -5.19 -10.37
N VAL A 228 5.05 -5.14 -10.93
CA VAL A 228 5.40 -5.86 -12.17
C VAL A 228 5.32 -7.37 -11.95
N GLU A 229 5.82 -7.87 -10.81
CA GLU A 229 5.72 -9.27 -10.43
C GLU A 229 4.25 -9.72 -10.30
N ALA A 230 3.41 -8.90 -9.65
CA ALA A 230 1.98 -9.15 -9.51
C ALA A 230 1.23 -9.08 -10.85
N ASP A 231 1.62 -8.20 -11.76
CA ASP A 231 1.10 -8.17 -13.13
C ASP A 231 1.42 -9.43 -13.91
N ALA A 232 2.66 -9.91 -13.83
CA ALA A 232 3.09 -11.12 -14.50
C ALA A 232 2.36 -12.35 -13.95
N PHE A 233 2.20 -12.43 -12.63
CA PHE A 233 1.38 -13.44 -12.00
C PHE A 233 -0.09 -13.34 -12.42
N GLY A 234 -0.64 -12.13 -12.38
CA GLY A 234 -2.05 -11.84 -12.59
C GLY A 234 -2.52 -12.20 -14.00
N ILE A 235 -1.75 -11.85 -15.02
CA ILE A 235 -2.09 -12.17 -16.41
C ILE A 235 -1.97 -13.67 -16.71
N ASN A 236 -0.98 -14.35 -16.14
CA ASN A 236 -0.80 -15.80 -16.29
C ASN A 236 -1.93 -16.59 -15.63
N THR A 237 -2.37 -16.15 -14.45
CA THR A 237 -3.43 -16.80 -13.69
C THR A 237 -4.81 -16.55 -14.30
N SER A 238 -5.12 -15.29 -14.63
CA SER A 238 -6.43 -14.91 -15.16
C SER A 238 -6.63 -15.32 -16.61
N ARG A 239 -5.54 -15.43 -17.39
CA ARG A 239 -5.57 -15.55 -18.86
C ARG A 239 -6.41 -14.46 -19.52
N ALA A 240 -6.44 -13.26 -18.93
CA ALA A 240 -7.30 -12.15 -19.35
C ALA A 240 -6.49 -10.91 -19.78
N PRO A 241 -5.66 -10.98 -20.85
CA PRO A 241 -4.85 -9.85 -21.31
C PRO A 241 -5.71 -8.65 -21.72
N THR A 242 -6.84 -8.88 -22.40
CA THR A 242 -7.79 -7.82 -22.75
C THR A 242 -8.35 -7.15 -21.49
N GLY A 243 -8.66 -7.92 -20.45
CA GLY A 243 -9.12 -7.40 -19.15
C GLY A 243 -8.06 -6.51 -18.49
N MET A 244 -6.79 -6.92 -18.51
CA MET A 244 -5.68 -6.09 -18.02
C MET A 244 -5.59 -4.74 -18.73
N ALA A 245 -5.61 -4.76 -20.07
CA ALA A 245 -5.50 -3.53 -20.85
C ALA A 245 -6.70 -2.59 -20.64
N GLN A 246 -7.92 -3.13 -20.59
CA GLN A 246 -9.12 -2.32 -20.36
C GLN A 246 -9.14 -1.72 -18.94
N VAL A 247 -8.74 -2.47 -17.92
CA VAL A 247 -8.58 -1.93 -16.56
C VAL A 247 -7.55 -0.81 -16.55
N ALA A 248 -6.36 -1.01 -17.15
CA ALA A 248 -5.34 0.02 -17.22
C ALA A 248 -5.86 1.31 -17.90
N LEU A 249 -6.67 1.19 -18.97
CA LEU A 249 -7.35 2.32 -19.61
C LEU A 249 -8.37 3.00 -18.68
N LYS A 250 -9.21 2.23 -17.97
CA LYS A 250 -10.17 2.79 -16.99
C LYS A 250 -9.47 3.57 -15.89
N LEU A 251 -8.37 3.04 -15.35
CA LEU A 251 -7.55 3.73 -14.34
C LEU A 251 -6.92 5.02 -14.89
N GLY A 252 -6.74 5.12 -16.22
CA GLY A 252 -6.27 6.31 -16.92
C GLY A 252 -7.13 7.56 -16.74
N THR A 253 -8.38 7.40 -16.31
CA THR A 253 -9.28 8.52 -15.98
C THR A 253 -8.79 9.34 -14.78
N TYR A 254 -7.97 8.76 -13.89
CA TYR A 254 -7.41 9.42 -12.71
C TYR A 254 -5.93 9.08 -12.47
N ARG A 255 -5.26 8.40 -13.40
CA ARG A 255 -3.81 8.13 -13.40
C ARG A 255 -3.23 8.55 -14.74
N LYS A 256 -2.05 9.15 -14.74
CA LYS A 256 -1.36 9.51 -16.00
C LYS A 256 -0.91 8.22 -16.71
N LEU A 257 -1.42 7.98 -17.92
CA LEU A 257 -1.17 6.74 -18.69
C LEU A 257 0.24 6.66 -19.25
N ASP A 258 0.78 7.79 -19.72
CA ASP A 258 2.07 7.85 -20.41
C ASP A 258 2.98 8.93 -19.80
N PRO A 259 3.61 8.63 -18.64
CA PRO A 259 4.65 9.47 -18.07
C PRO A 259 5.97 9.36 -18.87
N SER A 260 6.80 10.39 -18.77
CA SER A 260 8.21 10.29 -19.15
C SER A 260 8.97 9.34 -18.21
N ALA A 261 10.12 8.82 -18.65
CA ALA A 261 10.94 7.93 -17.83
C ALA A 261 11.35 8.54 -16.49
N LEU A 262 11.60 9.86 -16.45
CA LEU A 262 11.95 10.57 -15.23
C LEU A 262 10.76 10.69 -14.27
N GLU A 263 9.57 10.99 -14.80
CA GLU A 263 8.35 11.04 -14.00
C GLU A 263 8.03 9.66 -13.40
N GLU A 264 8.13 8.60 -14.20
CA GLU A 264 7.90 7.23 -13.74
C GLU A 264 8.94 6.81 -12.68
N PHE A 265 10.22 7.11 -12.91
CA PHE A 265 11.28 6.80 -11.95
C PHE A 265 11.07 7.47 -10.58
N ILE A 266 10.73 8.76 -10.57
CA ILE A 266 10.64 9.54 -9.32
C ILE A 266 9.28 9.33 -8.64
N PHE A 267 8.17 9.42 -9.37
CA PHE A 267 6.85 9.63 -8.77
C PHE A 267 5.90 8.43 -8.82
N PHE A 268 6.21 7.40 -9.62
CA PHE A 268 5.29 6.28 -9.84
C PHE A 268 5.70 5.07 -9.00
N ASP A 269 4.83 4.68 -8.09
CA ASP A 269 4.89 3.41 -7.35
C ASP A 269 4.35 2.22 -8.15
N HIS A 270 3.55 2.46 -9.19
CA HIS A 270 3.05 1.45 -10.13
C HIS A 270 3.61 1.65 -11.54
N PRO A 271 3.73 0.59 -12.36
CA PRO A 271 4.00 0.75 -13.78
C PRO A 271 2.96 1.63 -14.45
N SER A 272 3.39 2.43 -15.41
CA SER A 272 2.50 3.27 -16.20
C SER A 272 1.39 2.45 -16.90
N GLY A 273 0.24 3.08 -17.12
CA GLY A 273 -0.86 2.44 -17.85
C GLY A 273 -0.42 1.97 -19.25
N ARG A 274 0.42 2.75 -19.94
CA ARG A 274 1.06 2.35 -21.20
C ARG A 274 1.90 1.09 -21.04
N ALA A 275 2.72 0.98 -19.99
CA ALA A 275 3.54 -0.21 -19.75
C ALA A 275 2.67 -1.46 -19.50
N ARG A 276 1.61 -1.34 -18.70
CA ARG A 276 0.68 -2.45 -18.43
C ARG A 276 -0.09 -2.88 -19.69
N ILE A 277 -0.59 -1.93 -20.48
CA ILE A 277 -1.27 -2.25 -21.75
C ILE A 277 -0.31 -2.94 -22.72
N ARG A 278 0.93 -2.46 -22.85
CA ARG A 278 1.95 -3.09 -23.70
C ARG A 278 2.21 -4.53 -23.26
N MET A 279 2.47 -4.74 -21.97
CA MET A 279 2.68 -6.08 -21.40
C MET A 279 1.50 -7.01 -21.70
N ALA A 280 0.26 -6.52 -21.56
CA ALA A 280 -0.92 -7.31 -21.83
C ALA A 280 -1.02 -7.75 -23.31
N MET A 281 -0.71 -6.85 -24.25
CA MET A 281 -0.78 -7.14 -25.69
C MET A 281 0.37 -8.02 -26.17
N GLU A 282 1.57 -7.83 -25.63
CA GLU A 282 2.72 -8.71 -25.87
C GLU A 282 2.43 -10.13 -25.37
N TRP A 283 1.89 -10.25 -24.15
CA TRP A 283 1.48 -11.53 -23.59
C TRP A 283 0.39 -12.19 -24.43
N LYS A 284 -0.63 -11.44 -24.87
CA LYS A 284 -1.70 -11.93 -25.75
C LYS A 284 -1.13 -12.56 -27.02
N THR A 285 -0.26 -11.83 -27.71
CA THR A 285 0.40 -12.27 -28.95
C THR A 285 1.20 -13.55 -28.75
N ALA A 286 1.88 -13.68 -27.60
CA ALA A 286 2.74 -14.82 -27.33
C ALA A 286 1.99 -16.09 -26.86
N HIS A 287 0.78 -15.95 -26.29
CA HIS A 287 0.12 -17.06 -25.58
C HIS A 287 -1.29 -17.42 -26.06
N LEU A 288 -1.98 -16.53 -26.78
CA LEU A 288 -3.32 -16.82 -27.31
C LEU A 288 -3.24 -17.00 -28.83
N PRO A 289 -3.83 -18.08 -29.38
CA PRO A 289 -3.93 -18.24 -30.83
C PRO A 289 -4.77 -17.11 -31.43
N ALA A 290 -4.46 -16.72 -32.66
CA ALA A 290 -5.02 -15.53 -33.32
C ALA A 290 -6.54 -15.58 -33.63
N ALA A 291 -7.30 -16.54 -33.09
CA ALA A 291 -8.63 -16.90 -33.58
C ALA A 291 -9.71 -17.23 -32.51
N GLU A 292 -9.58 -16.76 -31.26
CA GLU A 292 -10.70 -16.85 -30.30
C GLU A 292 -10.95 -15.48 -29.63
N GLU A 293 -11.81 -14.68 -30.27
CA GLU A 293 -12.60 -13.59 -29.65
C GLU A 293 -14.09 -13.87 -29.83
#